data_AF-A0A2V8E470-F1
#
_entry.id   AF-A0A2V8E470-F1
#
_cell.length_a   1.000
_cell.length_b   1.000
_cell.length_c   1.000
_cell.angle_alpha   90.00
_cell.angle_beta   90.00
_cell.angle_gamma   90.00
#
_symmetry.space_group_name_H-M   'P 1'
#
loop_
_entity.id
_entity.type
_entity.pdbx_description
1 polymer ?
#
loop_
_entity_poly.entity_id
_entity_poly.type
_entity_poly.pdbx_seq_one_letter_code
_entity_poly.pdbx_strand_id
1 'polypeptide(L)'
;MSIDELTDDELRDRLFERLYARLRVEHDKDPATLLFNRTPIAFWSSRHGSLLTVDKPADARLLRITLDWEHRPGQPRPEPWTASVFRTADGARLALTGSMEGTVEDVVDDIVQAFLNRTAQVEGMS
;
A
#
# COMPACT_ATOMS: atom_id res chain seq x y z
N MET A 1 8.16 17.55 -12.23
CA MET A 1 8.04 17.90 -10.80
C MET A 1 8.73 16.83 -10.00
N SER A 2 9.86 17.21 -9.43
CA SER A 2 10.59 16.43 -8.45
C SER A 2 9.86 16.46 -7.10
N ILE A 3 10.25 15.59 -6.17
CA ILE A 3 9.56 15.41 -4.88
C ILE A 3 9.71 16.65 -4.00
N ASP A 4 10.87 17.29 -4.03
CA ASP A 4 11.21 18.50 -3.28
C ASP A 4 10.41 19.73 -3.70
N GLU A 5 9.85 19.73 -4.91
CA GLU A 5 8.99 20.80 -5.42
C GLU A 5 7.51 20.67 -4.98
N LEU A 6 7.12 19.49 -4.49
CA LEU A 6 5.73 19.20 -4.14
C LEU A 6 5.48 19.44 -2.66
N THR A 7 4.28 19.93 -2.33
CA THR A 7 3.77 19.93 -0.95
C THR A 7 3.46 18.51 -0.48
N ASP A 8 3.32 18.31 0.83
CA ASP A 8 2.93 16.99 1.35
C ASP A 8 1.55 16.59 0.86
N ASP A 9 0.59 17.52 0.75
CA ASP A 9 -0.74 17.21 0.22
C ASP A 9 -0.70 16.75 -1.24
N GLU A 10 0.08 17.43 -2.09
CA GLU A 10 0.28 17.01 -3.48
C GLU A 10 0.98 15.65 -3.57
N LEU A 11 1.95 15.38 -2.68
CA LEU A 11 2.59 14.06 -2.60
C LEU A 11 1.63 12.98 -2.12
N ARG A 12 0.78 13.27 -1.13
CA ARG A 12 -0.26 12.33 -0.65
C ARG A 12 -1.19 11.96 -1.79
N ASP A 13 -1.71 12.95 -2.49
CA ASP A 13 -2.60 12.74 -3.63
C ASP A 13 -1.90 11.95 -4.73
N ARG A 14 -0.68 12.35 -5.11
CA ARG A 14 0.08 11.66 -6.15
C ARG A 14 0.40 10.21 -5.79
N LEU A 15 0.83 9.93 -4.56
CA LEU A 15 1.11 8.58 -4.08
C LEU A 15 -0.16 7.72 -4.08
N PHE A 16 -1.25 8.26 -3.54
CA PHE A 16 -2.51 7.55 -3.42
C PHE A 16 -3.09 7.18 -4.79
N GLU A 17 -3.11 8.14 -5.73
CA GLU A 17 -3.57 7.92 -7.10
C GLU A 17 -2.71 6.90 -7.85
N ARG A 18 -1.38 7.01 -7.72
CA ARG A 18 -0.46 6.09 -8.39
C ARG A 18 -0.56 4.68 -7.83
N LEU A 19 -0.66 4.52 -6.52
CA LEU A 19 -0.83 3.21 -5.89
C LEU A 19 -2.16 2.57 -6.30
N TYR A 20 -3.25 3.33 -6.28
CA TYR A 20 -4.56 2.84 -6.76
C TYR A 20 -4.50 2.40 -8.22
N ALA A 21 -3.92 3.22 -9.10
CA ALA A 21 -3.78 2.88 -10.52
C ALA A 21 -2.93 1.62 -10.73
N ARG A 22 -1.84 1.48 -9.97
CA ARG A 22 -0.94 0.33 -10.03
C ARG A 22 -1.66 -0.96 -9.59
N LEU A 23 -2.46 -0.92 -8.52
CA LEU A 23 -3.26 -2.06 -8.07
C LEU A 23 -4.40 -2.40 -9.04
N ARG A 24 -5.00 -1.40 -9.70
CA ARG A 24 -5.96 -1.65 -10.78
C ARG A 24 -5.34 -2.43 -11.93
N VAL A 25 -4.11 -2.09 -12.31
CA VAL A 25 -3.36 -2.85 -13.33
C VAL A 25 -3.11 -4.30 -12.90
N GLU A 26 -2.92 -4.58 -11.61
CA GLU A 26 -2.80 -5.97 -11.12
C GLU A 26 -4.15 -6.68 -11.08
N HIS A 27 -5.23 -6.00 -10.71
CA HIS A 27 -6.59 -6.53 -10.83
C HIS A 27 -6.91 -6.98 -12.26
N ASP A 28 -6.52 -6.18 -13.26
CA ASP A 28 -6.76 -6.51 -14.67
C ASP A 28 -5.97 -7.75 -15.13
N LYS A 29 -4.88 -8.12 -14.44
CA LYS A 29 -4.02 -9.28 -14.75
C LYS A 29 -4.34 -10.52 -13.92
N ASP A 30 -4.75 -10.33 -12.67
CA ASP A 30 -5.01 -11.39 -11.70
C ASP A 30 -6.43 -11.21 -11.11
N PRO A 31 -7.41 -12.02 -11.55
CA PRO A 31 -8.78 -11.97 -11.06
C PRO A 31 -8.93 -12.23 -9.55
N ALA A 32 -7.92 -12.81 -8.89
CA ALA A 32 -7.93 -12.99 -7.43
C ALA A 32 -7.65 -11.67 -6.69
N THR A 33 -7.03 -10.70 -7.35
CA THR A 33 -6.88 -9.34 -6.83
C THR A 33 -8.18 -8.59 -7.09
N LEU A 34 -8.81 -8.09 -6.03
CA LEU A 34 -10.05 -7.33 -6.11
C LEU A 34 -9.81 -5.94 -5.51
N LEU A 35 -10.26 -4.89 -6.20
CA LEU A 35 -10.12 -3.50 -5.76
C LEU A 35 -11.49 -2.97 -5.34
N PHE A 36 -11.59 -2.48 -4.11
CA PHE A 36 -12.85 -2.04 -3.50
C PHE A 36 -12.80 -0.57 -3.10
N ASN A 37 -13.98 0.07 -3.18
CA ASN A 37 -14.33 1.37 -2.60
C ASN A 37 -13.17 2.37 -2.52
N ARG A 38 -13.03 3.22 -3.54
CA ARG A 38 -12.13 4.37 -3.48
C ARG A 38 -12.88 5.60 -2.99
N THR A 39 -12.40 6.17 -1.90
CA THR A 39 -12.77 7.51 -1.45
C THR A 39 -11.57 8.44 -1.66
N PRO A 40 -11.76 9.78 -1.52
CA PRO A 40 -10.64 10.70 -1.59
C PRO A 40 -9.59 10.51 -0.50
N ILE A 41 -9.80 9.67 0.52
CA ILE A 41 -8.86 9.49 1.64
C ILE A 41 -8.48 8.03 1.92
N ALA A 42 -9.17 7.06 1.34
CA ALA A 42 -8.90 5.64 1.55
C ALA A 42 -9.37 4.76 0.38
N PHE A 43 -8.68 3.65 0.15
CA PHE A 43 -9.15 2.55 -0.70
C PHE A 43 -8.72 1.20 -0.13
N TRP A 44 -9.33 0.12 -0.64
CA TRP A 44 -9.02 -1.25 -0.24
C TRP A 44 -8.74 -2.16 -1.43
N SER A 45 -7.88 -3.15 -1.24
CA SER A 45 -7.66 -4.24 -2.20
C SER A 45 -7.65 -5.56 -1.46
N SER A 46 -8.37 -6.57 -1.92
CA SER A 46 -8.25 -7.95 -1.40
C SER A 46 -7.52 -8.83 -2.38
N ARG A 47 -6.83 -9.85 -1.86
CA ARG A 47 -6.29 -10.97 -2.64
C ARG A 47 -6.22 -12.19 -1.74
N HIS A 48 -6.78 -13.32 -2.19
CA HIS A 48 -6.84 -14.59 -1.44
C HIS A 48 -7.30 -14.42 0.02
N GLY A 49 -8.37 -13.66 0.25
CA GLY A 49 -8.94 -13.44 1.58
C GLY A 49 -8.14 -12.48 2.48
N SER A 50 -6.95 -12.03 2.06
CA SER A 50 -6.21 -10.95 2.72
C SER A 50 -6.69 -9.59 2.23
N LEU A 51 -6.61 -8.56 3.08
CA LEU A 51 -7.14 -7.22 2.83
C LEU A 51 -6.06 -6.16 3.04
N LEU A 52 -5.67 -5.49 1.95
CA LEU A 52 -4.88 -4.27 1.96
C LEU A 52 -5.80 -3.06 2.14
N THR A 53 -5.52 -2.24 3.14
CA THR A 53 -6.12 -0.93 3.37
C THR A 53 -5.05 0.14 3.18
N VAL A 54 -5.36 1.18 2.41
CA VAL A 54 -4.49 2.35 2.22
C VAL A 54 -5.26 3.60 2.60
N ASP A 55 -4.72 4.36 3.55
CA ASP A 55 -5.29 5.61 4.04
C ASP A 55 -4.33 6.79 3.74
N LYS A 56 -4.89 7.97 3.43
CA LYS A 56 -4.22 9.28 3.46
C LYS A 56 -4.49 9.94 4.81
N PRO A 57 -3.63 9.77 5.82
CA PRO A 57 -3.82 10.42 7.11
C PRO A 57 -3.60 11.93 6.98
N ALA A 58 -4.31 12.70 7.81
CA ALA A 58 -4.15 14.15 7.90
C ALA A 58 -2.97 14.57 8.80
N ASP A 59 -1.99 13.68 9.01
CA ASP A 59 -0.84 13.88 9.90
C ASP A 59 0.49 13.89 9.12
N ALA A 60 1.62 13.82 9.83
CA ALA A 60 2.96 13.84 9.23
C ALA A 60 3.26 12.67 8.26
N ARG A 61 2.39 11.66 8.17
CA ARG A 61 2.52 10.55 7.22
C ARG A 61 1.89 10.94 5.90
N LEU A 62 2.50 10.49 4.81
CA LEU A 62 1.92 10.65 3.49
C LEU A 62 0.89 9.56 3.21
N LEU A 63 1.20 8.32 3.58
CA LEU A 63 0.27 7.19 3.52
C LEU A 63 0.41 6.30 4.74
N ARG A 64 -0.68 5.65 5.12
CA ARG A 64 -0.70 4.51 6.03
C ARG A 64 -1.21 3.29 5.28
N ILE A 65 -0.51 2.18 5.42
CA ILE A 65 -0.87 0.90 4.81
C ILE A 65 -1.05 -0.14 5.91
N THR A 66 -2.12 -0.92 5.81
CA THR A 66 -2.39 -2.07 6.66
C THR A 66 -2.73 -3.26 5.78
N LEU A 67 -2.10 -4.41 6.01
CA LEU A 67 -2.45 -5.68 5.39
C LEU A 67 -2.93 -6.64 6.46
N ASP A 68 -4.24 -6.88 6.47
CA ASP A 68 -4.90 -7.89 7.26
C ASP A 68 -4.87 -9.24 6.53
N TRP A 69 -4.61 -10.31 7.29
CA TRP A 69 -4.57 -11.68 6.78
C TRP A 69 -5.96 -12.31 6.75
N GLU A 70 -6.15 -13.33 5.89
CA GLU A 70 -7.32 -14.19 5.97
C GLU A 70 -7.43 -14.78 7.38
N HIS A 71 -8.59 -14.59 8.02
CA HIS A 71 -8.84 -15.09 9.36
C HIS A 71 -9.92 -16.16 9.35
N ARG A 72 -9.59 -17.36 9.85
CA ARG A 72 -10.54 -18.44 10.07
C ARG A 72 -11.09 -18.38 11.50
N PRO A 73 -12.41 -18.51 11.71
CA PRO A 73 -12.99 -18.59 13.05
C PRO A 73 -12.31 -19.68 13.90
N GLY A 74 -11.93 -19.33 15.12
CA GLY A 74 -11.30 -20.27 16.07
C GLY A 74 -9.77 -20.34 16.03
N GLN A 75 -9.09 -19.60 15.15
CA GLN A 75 -7.63 -19.46 15.17
C GLN A 75 -7.21 -18.13 15.80
N PRO A 76 -6.02 -18.02 16.42
CA PRO A 76 -5.45 -16.73 16.81
C PRO A 76 -5.30 -15.84 15.58
N ARG A 77 -5.68 -14.55 15.70
CA ARG A 77 -5.53 -13.61 14.58
C ARG A 77 -4.06 -13.17 14.51
N PRO A 78 -3.34 -13.43 13.39
CA PRO A 78 -1.99 -12.93 13.23
C PRO A 78 -1.97 -11.40 13.20
N GLU A 79 -0.86 -10.82 13.66
CA GLU A 79 -0.68 -9.36 13.65
C GLU A 79 -0.68 -8.84 12.19
N PRO A 80 -1.48 -7.82 11.86
CA PRO A 80 -1.46 -7.20 10.54
C PRO A 80 -0.08 -6.63 10.22
N TRP A 81 0.34 -6.73 8.96
CA TRP A 81 1.49 -5.94 8.53
C TRP A 81 1.09 -4.49 8.36
N THR A 82 1.85 -3.57 8.95
CA THR A 82 1.62 -2.13 8.78
C THR A 82 2.87 -1.44 8.27
N ALA A 83 2.67 -0.44 7.42
CA ALA A 83 3.73 0.44 6.95
C ALA A 83 3.22 1.87 6.80
N SER A 84 4.15 2.82 6.79
CA SER A 84 3.82 4.23 6.54
C SER A 84 4.85 4.83 5.60
N VAL A 85 4.39 5.74 4.75
CA VAL A 85 5.22 6.50 3.81
C VAL A 85 5.46 7.88 4.38
N PHE A 86 6.71 8.33 4.34
CA PHE A 86 7.14 9.64 4.78
C PHE A 86 7.99 10.31 3.71
N ARG A 87 8.10 11.63 3.78
CA ARG A 87 9.17 12.33 3.08
C ARG A 87 10.48 12.16 3.86
N THR A 88 11.59 11.96 3.16
CA THR A 88 12.93 11.94 3.80
C THR A 88 13.29 13.31 4.35
N ALA A 89 14.25 13.36 5.28
CA ALA A 89 14.68 14.61 5.91
C ALA A 89 15.27 15.63 4.92
N ASP A 90 15.88 15.15 3.84
CA ASP A 90 16.39 15.98 2.73
C ASP A 90 15.28 16.51 1.79
N GLY A 91 14.04 16.03 1.96
CA GLY A 91 12.88 16.42 1.17
C GLY A 91 12.84 15.86 -0.26
N ALA A 92 13.89 15.17 -0.71
CA ALA A 92 14.09 14.78 -2.10
C ALA A 92 13.56 13.38 -2.44
N ARG A 93 13.27 12.57 -1.42
CA ARG A 93 12.86 11.16 -1.54
C ARG A 93 11.71 10.83 -0.61
N LEU A 94 11.16 9.65 -0.80
CA LEU A 94 10.15 9.06 0.05
C LEU A 94 10.72 7.84 0.76
N ALA A 95 10.35 7.63 2.02
CA ALA A 95 10.74 6.48 2.82
C ALA A 95 9.51 5.64 3.16
N LEU A 96 9.58 4.33 2.92
CA LEU A 96 8.62 3.36 3.43
C LEU A 96 9.16 2.72 4.72
N THR A 97 8.36 2.75 5.79
CA THR A 97 8.81 2.25 7.10
C THR A 97 9.26 0.79 7.03
N GLY A 98 10.49 0.51 7.47
CA GLY A 98 11.06 -0.84 7.46
C GLY A 98 11.42 -1.37 6.08
N SER A 99 11.47 -0.51 5.06
CA SER A 99 11.85 -0.86 3.68
C SER A 99 12.79 0.20 3.10
N MET A 100 12.63 0.53 1.82
CA MET A 100 13.52 1.40 1.05
C MET A 100 13.13 2.89 1.11
N GLU A 101 14.08 3.70 0.66
CA GLU A 101 13.87 5.09 0.25
C GLU A 101 13.95 5.20 -1.27
N GLY A 102 13.10 6.01 -1.89
CA GLY A 102 13.07 6.14 -3.35
C GLY A 102 12.13 7.21 -3.86
N THR A 103 11.80 7.10 -5.15
CA THR A 103 10.81 7.94 -5.82
C THR A 103 9.38 7.51 -5.47
N VAL A 104 8.39 8.25 -5.98
CA VAL A 104 6.97 7.84 -5.89
C VAL A 104 6.76 6.48 -6.54
N GLU A 105 7.32 6.29 -7.74
CA GLU A 105 7.21 5.05 -8.49
C GLU A 105 7.84 3.88 -7.74
N ASP A 106 9.04 4.06 -7.20
CA ASP A 106 9.71 3.00 -6.42
C ASP A 106 8.83 2.57 -5.23
N VAL A 107 8.41 3.53 -4.40
CA VAL A 107 7.60 3.24 -3.19
C VAL A 107 6.28 2.57 -3.55
N VAL A 108 5.62 3.00 -4.63
CA VAL A 108 4.39 2.38 -5.12
C VAL A 108 4.64 0.92 -5.52
N ASP A 109 5.70 0.65 -6.28
CA ASP A 109 6.01 -0.70 -6.72
C ASP A 109 6.37 -1.61 -5.54
N ASP A 110 7.13 -1.13 -4.56
CA ASP A 110 7.47 -1.92 -3.36
C ASP A 110 6.23 -2.25 -2.51
N ILE A 111 5.28 -1.32 -2.35
CA ILE A 111 4.03 -1.60 -1.65
C ILE A 111 3.22 -2.67 -2.40
N VAL A 112 3.10 -2.57 -3.72
CA VAL A 112 2.36 -3.56 -4.52
C VAL A 112 3.06 -4.91 -4.49
N GLN A 113 4.39 -4.95 -4.63
CA GLN A 113 5.15 -6.20 -4.55
C GLN A 113 5.04 -6.83 -3.16
N ALA A 114 5.12 -6.04 -2.08
CA ALA A 114 4.91 -6.54 -0.72
C ALA A 114 3.52 -7.16 -0.58
N PHE A 115 2.48 -6.52 -1.09
CA PHE A 115 1.12 -7.06 -1.08
C PHE A 115 1.02 -8.38 -1.88
N LEU A 116 1.50 -8.42 -3.12
CA LEU A 116 1.45 -9.61 -3.96
C LEU A 116 2.24 -10.78 -3.36
N ASN A 117 3.47 -10.53 -2.91
CA ASN A 117 4.35 -11.56 -2.36
C ASN A 117 3.82 -12.13 -1.04
N ARG A 118 3.32 -11.27 -0.15
CA ARG A 118 2.77 -11.70 1.15
C ARG A 118 1.45 -12.45 1.01
N THR A 119 0.69 -12.20 -0.06
CA THR A 119 -0.57 -12.90 -0.33
C THR A 119 -0.40 -14.11 -1.25
N ALA A 120 0.75 -14.28 -1.89
CA ALA A 120 1.06 -15.46 -2.70
C ALA A 120 1.27 -16.74 -1.86
N GLN A 121 1.61 -16.62 -0.58
CA GLN A 121 2.00 -17.76 0.26
C GLN A 121 0.85 -18.65 0.77
N VAL A 122 -0.42 -18.32 0.48
CA VAL A 122 -1.55 -19.14 0.94
C VAL A 122 -1.73 -20.44 0.11
N GLU A 123 -1.06 -20.57 -1.04
CA GLU A 123 -1.14 -21.76 -1.90
C GLU A 123 -0.24 -22.94 -1.46
N GLY A 124 0.66 -22.74 -0.49
CA GLY A 124 1.68 -23.74 -0.12
C GLY A 124 1.42 -24.56 1.15
N MET A 125 0.29 -24.36 1.83
CA MET A 125 -0.02 -25.00 3.13
C MET A 125 -1.39 -25.70 3.14
N SER A 126 -1.72 -26.43 2.07
CA SER A 126 -2.83 -27.39 2.06
C SER A 126 -2.32 -28.82 1.92
#